data_AF-A0A914KNZ2-F1
#
_entry.id   AF-A0A914KNZ2-F1
#
_cell.length_a   1.000
_cell.length_b   1.000
_cell.length_c   1.000
_cell.angle_alpha   90.00
_cell.angle_beta   90.00
_cell.angle_gamma   90.00
#
_symmetry.space_group_name_H-M   'P 1'
#
loop_
_entity.id
_entity.type
_entity.pdbx_description
1 polymer ?
#
loop_
_entity_poly.entity_id
_entity_poly.type
_entity_poly.pdbx_seq_one_letter_code
_entity_poly.pdbx_strand_id
1 'polypeptide(L)'
;MEDDIEFKTIPTVQCSTANDQCVKVKAVNEGLEFVIRGCRSRIYKADVSIPQNLHCRSGSPSLCFCKENFCNSASSKFQNLLLASTLIFSIIFFFFLC
;
A
#
# COMPACT_ATOMS: atom_id res chain seq x y z
N MET A 1 -20.95 -25.37 -13.63
CA MET A 1 -20.37 -24.10 -14.08
C MET A 1 -19.97 -23.39 -12.81
N GLU A 2 -18.74 -23.65 -12.37
CA GLU A 2 -18.11 -22.89 -11.31
C GLU A 2 -17.53 -21.65 -12.00
N ASP A 3 -18.11 -20.49 -11.73
CA ASP A 3 -17.57 -19.23 -12.21
C ASP A 3 -16.23 -19.00 -11.50
N ASP A 4 -15.14 -19.30 -12.19
CA ASP A 4 -13.79 -18.93 -11.78
C ASP A 4 -13.78 -17.42 -11.54
N ILE A 5 -13.61 -17.03 -10.27
CA ILE A 5 -13.42 -15.63 -9.89
C ILE A 5 -12.06 -15.20 -10.46
N GLU A 6 -12.06 -14.66 -11.68
CA GLU A 6 -10.90 -14.09 -12.32
C GLU A 6 -10.42 -12.89 -11.46
N PHE A 7 -9.36 -13.09 -10.68
CA PHE A 7 -8.72 -12.02 -9.93
C PHE A 7 -8.02 -11.07 -10.90
N LYS A 8 -8.77 -10.08 -11.42
CA LYS A 8 -8.18 -9.01 -12.22
C LYS A 8 -7.16 -8.24 -11.38
N THR A 9 -5.93 -8.22 -11.88
CA THR A 9 -4.88 -7.36 -11.34
C THR A 9 -5.32 -5.91 -11.47
N ILE A 10 -5.32 -5.16 -10.36
CA ILE A 10 -5.63 -3.73 -10.40
C ILE A 10 -4.51 -3.04 -11.19
N PRO A 11 -4.81 -2.34 -12.29
CA PRO A 11 -3.79 -1.69 -13.11
C PRO A 11 -3.04 -0.64 -12.29
N THR A 12 -1.73 -0.60 -12.47
CA THR A 12 -0.88 0.43 -11.88
C THR A 12 -1.03 1.73 -12.64
N VAL A 13 -1.07 2.85 -11.92
CA VAL A 13 -1.28 4.17 -12.51
C VAL A 13 -0.21 5.11 -11.97
N GLN A 14 0.43 5.86 -12.87
CA GLN A 14 1.36 6.91 -12.50
C GLN A 14 0.61 8.11 -11.94
N CYS A 15 1.00 8.56 -10.73
CA CYS A 15 0.48 9.80 -10.17
C CYS A 15 1.07 10.99 -10.91
N SER A 16 0.20 11.89 -11.39
CA SER A 16 0.51 12.85 -12.45
C SER A 16 1.38 14.02 -11.99
N THR A 17 1.49 14.28 -10.70
CA THR A 17 2.18 15.45 -10.15
C THR A 17 3.27 15.01 -9.18
N ALA A 18 4.41 15.70 -9.16
CA ALA A 18 5.54 15.38 -8.27
C ALA A 18 5.18 15.36 -6.76
N ASN A 19 4.09 16.03 -6.38
CA ASN A 19 3.59 16.08 -5.00
C ASN A 19 2.33 15.25 -4.77
N ASP A 20 1.84 14.53 -5.78
CA ASP A 20 0.68 13.67 -5.63
C ASP A 20 1.06 12.42 -4.81
N GLN A 21 0.16 11.98 -3.93
CA GLN A 21 0.43 10.91 -2.98
C GLN A 21 -0.36 9.66 -3.36
N CYS A 22 0.21 8.49 -3.15
CA CYS A 22 -0.57 7.26 -3.15
C CYS A 22 -1.51 7.25 -1.94
N VAL A 23 -2.73 6.77 -2.14
CA VAL A 23 -3.77 6.65 -1.13
C VAL A 23 -4.22 5.19 -1.03
N LYS A 24 -4.50 4.76 0.19
CA LYS A 24 -5.25 3.55 0.51
C LYS A 24 -6.38 3.91 1.46
N VAL A 25 -7.62 3.65 1.05
CA VAL A 25 -8.80 3.73 1.90
C VAL A 25 -9.31 2.31 2.12
N LYS A 26 -9.51 1.90 3.37
CA LYS A 26 -10.08 0.60 3.72
C LYS A 26 -11.26 0.81 4.66
N ALA A 27 -12.45 0.40 4.24
CA ALA A 27 -13.64 0.40 5.09
C ALA A 27 -14.04 -1.05 5.38
N VAL A 28 -14.46 -1.30 6.62
CA VAL A 28 -15.05 -2.58 7.02
C VAL A 28 -16.47 -2.29 7.48
N ASN A 29 -17.45 -2.97 6.89
CA ASN A 29 -18.85 -2.91 7.27
C ASN A 29 -19.48 -4.30 7.17
N GLU A 30 -20.17 -4.76 8.20
CA GLU A 30 -20.90 -6.05 8.22
C GLU A 30 -20.07 -7.26 7.74
N GLY A 31 -18.77 -7.29 8.06
CA GLY A 31 -17.85 -8.36 7.64
C GLY A 31 -17.33 -8.24 6.21
N LEU A 32 -17.78 -7.25 5.43
CA LEU A 32 -17.26 -6.93 4.11
C LEU A 32 -16.11 -5.91 4.20
N GLU A 33 -15.04 -6.18 3.47
CA GLU A 33 -13.89 -5.29 3.34
C GLU A 33 -13.86 -4.61 1.97
N PHE A 34 -13.92 -3.28 1.98
CA PHE A 34 -13.81 -2.44 0.79
C PHE A 34 -12.48 -1.72 0.79
N VAL A 35 -11.69 -1.89 -0.27
CA VAL A 35 -10.37 -1.25 -0.39
C VAL A 35 -10.30 -0.44 -1.68
N ILE A 36 -10.04 0.86 -1.55
CA ILE A 36 -9.80 1.77 -2.66
C ILE A 36 -8.33 2.19 -2.63
N ARG A 37 -7.66 2.13 -3.79
CA ARG A 37 -6.26 2.52 -3.96
C ARG A 37 -6.11 3.39 -5.20
N GLY A 38 -5.20 4.33 -5.15
CA GLY A 38 -4.93 5.21 -6.29
C GLY A 38 -4.13 6.44 -5.88
N CYS A 39 -4.14 7.45 -6.73
CA CYS A 39 -3.50 8.74 -6.46
C CYS A 39 -4.48 9.69 -5.78
N ARG A 40 -3.96 10.51 -4.85
CA ARG A 40 -4.76 11.46 -4.06
C ARG A 40 -5.57 12.39 -4.96
N SER A 41 -4.93 12.94 -6.00
CA SER A 41 -5.58 13.81 -6.98
C SER A 41 -6.74 13.18 -7.76
N ARG A 42 -6.78 11.85 -7.87
CA ARG A 42 -7.81 11.11 -8.62
C ARG A 42 -8.93 10.58 -7.74
N ILE A 43 -8.64 10.30 -6.48
CA ILE A 43 -9.62 9.77 -5.52
C ILE A 43 -10.42 10.92 -4.89
N TYR A 44 -9.76 12.02 -4.56
CA TYR A 44 -10.39 13.14 -3.87
C TYR A 44 -10.67 14.28 -4.83
N LYS A 45 -11.87 14.84 -4.72
CA LYS A 45 -12.21 16.10 -5.37
C LYS A 45 -11.52 17.27 -4.65
N ALA A 46 -11.31 18.37 -5.38
CA ALA A 46 -10.57 19.54 -4.88
C ALA A 46 -11.20 20.20 -3.64
N ASP A 47 -12.49 20.02 -3.43
CA ASP A 47 -13.31 20.57 -2.35
C ASP A 47 -13.33 19.69 -1.08
N VAL A 48 -12.76 18.49 -1.13
CA VAL A 48 -12.71 17.59 0.04
C VAL A 48 -11.53 17.95 0.93
N SER A 49 -11.82 18.45 2.14
CA SER A 49 -10.80 18.70 3.15
C SER A 49 -10.22 17.37 3.68
N ILE A 50 -9.03 17.01 3.21
CA ILE A 50 -8.29 15.86 3.73
C ILE A 50 -7.38 16.35 4.87
N PRO A 51 -7.32 15.66 6.02
CA PRO A 51 -6.37 15.98 7.08
C PRO A 51 -4.94 16.01 6.52
N GLN A 52 -4.29 17.17 6.54
CA GLN A 52 -3.05 17.39 5.80
C GLN A 52 -1.80 16.70 6.40
N ASN A 53 -1.90 16.08 7.58
CA ASN A 53 -0.74 15.61 8.34
C ASN A 53 -0.83 14.16 8.85
N LEU A 54 -1.73 13.33 8.30
CA LEU A 54 -1.87 11.94 8.71
C LEU A 54 -1.23 11.00 7.68
N HIS A 55 -0.11 10.37 8.04
CA HIS A 55 0.48 9.28 7.27
C HIS A 55 -0.51 8.12 7.16
N CYS A 56 -0.96 7.58 8.30
CA CYS A 56 -2.11 6.69 8.32
C CYS A 56 -3.02 7.00 9.52
N ARG A 57 -4.33 6.93 9.30
CA ARG A 57 -5.39 6.96 10.32
C ARG A 57 -5.98 5.57 10.47
N SER A 58 -6.01 5.07 11.70
CA SER A 58 -6.72 3.84 12.07
C SER A 58 -8.21 4.12 12.34
N GLY A 59 -9.07 3.12 12.12
CA GLY A 59 -10.54 3.22 12.22
C GLY A 59 -11.23 2.71 10.94
N SER A 60 -12.56 2.64 10.91
CA SER A 60 -13.33 2.39 9.68
C SER A 60 -14.00 3.71 9.24
N PRO A 61 -13.63 4.31 8.10
CA PRO A 61 -12.59 3.87 7.17
C PRO A 61 -11.17 4.21 7.66
N SER A 62 -10.22 3.31 7.38
CA SER A 62 -8.80 3.56 7.58
C SER A 62 -8.25 4.23 6.33
N LEU A 63 -7.38 5.21 6.55
CA LEU A 63 -6.88 6.09 5.50
C LEU A 63 -5.36 6.10 5.61
N CYS A 64 -4.65 5.79 4.54
CA CYS A 64 -3.20 5.93 4.53
C CYS A 64 -2.70 6.61 3.26
N PHE A 65 -1.71 7.50 3.44
CA PHE A 65 -1.07 8.32 2.43
C PHE A 65 0.43 8.06 2.45
N CYS A 66 1.03 7.90 1.28
CA CYS A 66 2.46 7.68 1.14
C CYS A 66 2.95 8.17 -0.23
N LYS A 67 4.26 8.43 -0.36
CA LYS A 67 4.86 9.05 -1.56
C LYS A 67 5.72 8.09 -2.39
N GLU A 68 6.13 6.97 -1.80
CA GLU A 68 6.95 5.98 -2.49
C GLU A 68 6.13 5.21 -3.53
N ASN A 69 6.79 4.77 -4.60
CA ASN A 69 6.13 3.98 -5.63
C ASN A 69 5.55 2.69 -5.02
N PHE A 70 4.29 2.40 -5.31
CA PHE A 70 3.59 1.19 -4.86
C PHE A 70 3.46 1.02 -3.33
N CYS A 71 3.71 2.06 -2.54
CA CYS A 71 3.64 2.00 -1.07
C CYS A 71 2.24 1.64 -0.52
N ASN A 72 1.18 1.87 -1.30
CA ASN A 72 -0.19 1.48 -0.98
C ASN A 72 -0.54 0.04 -1.40
N SER A 73 0.45 -0.74 -1.88
CA SER A 73 0.30 -2.16 -2.18
C SER A 73 0.09 -3.00 -0.92
N ALA A 74 -0.45 -4.21 -1.08
CA ALA A 74 -0.60 -5.16 0.03
C ALA A 74 0.75 -5.72 0.53
N SER A 75 1.80 -5.63 -0.29
CA SER A 75 3.05 -6.39 -0.11
C SER A 75 4.22 -5.62 0.54
N SER A 76 4.07 -4.34 0.89
CA SER A 76 5.20 -3.53 1.38
C SER A 76 5.85 -4.08 2.67
N LYS A 77 5.11 -4.83 3.50
CA LYS A 77 5.67 -5.51 4.68
C LYS A 77 6.54 -6.73 4.33
N PHE A 78 6.29 -7.38 3.20
CA PHE A 78 7.00 -8.60 2.80
C PHE A 78 8.41 -8.31 2.27
N GLN A 79 8.59 -7.18 1.57
CA GLN A 79 9.89 -6.77 1.03
C GLN A 79 10.92 -6.47 2.13
N ASN A 80 10.51 -5.81 3.22
CA ASN A 80 11.38 -5.52 4.35
C ASN A 80 11.84 -6.79 5.09
N LEU A 81 10.96 -7.80 5.17
CA LEU A 81 11.30 -9.08 5.79
C LEU A 81 12.32 -9.87 4.97
N LEU A 82 12.18 -9.87 3.64
CA LEU A 82 13.14 -10.51 2.74
C LEU A 82 14.52 -9.87 2.86
N LEU A 83 14.61 -8.54 2.83
CA LEU A 83 15.87 -7.80 2.99
C LEU A 83 16.56 -8.07 4.33
N ALA A 84 15.78 -8.15 5.41
CA ALA A 84 16.33 -8.49 6.73
C ALA A 84 16.89 -9.93 6.74
N SER A 85 16.19 -10.88 6.12
CA SER A 85 16.65 -12.28 6.05
C SER A 85 17.95 -12.42 5.26
N THR A 86 18.08 -11.75 4.11
CA THR A 86 19.30 -11.83 3.29
C THR A 86 20.51 -11.23 3.99
N LEU A 87 20.34 -10.13 4.74
CA LEU A 87 21.40 -9.53 5.57
C LEU A 87 21.85 -10.47 6.69
N ILE A 88 20.91 -11.13 7.37
CA ILE A 88 21.25 -12.09 8.43
C ILE A 88 22.02 -13.28 7.86
N PHE A 89 21.57 -13.86 6.74
CA PHE A 89 22.26 -14.97 6.09
C PHE A 89 23.68 -14.59 5.63
N SER A 90 23.87 -13.38 5.10
CA SER A 90 25.19 -12.91 4.66
C SER A 90 26.14 -12.63 5.83
N ILE A 91 25.64 -12.10 6.96
CA ILE A 91 26.42 -11.96 8.19
C ILE A 91 26.85 -13.33 8.72
N ILE A 92 25.92 -14.28 8.83
CA ILE A 92 26.23 -15.65 9.29
C ILE A 92 27.26 -16.28 8.36
N PHE A 93 27.05 -16.21 7.03
CA PHE A 93 28.01 -16.75 6.06
C PHE A 93 29.42 -16.16 6.26
N PHE A 94 29.53 -14.84 6.49
CA PHE A 94 30.81 -14.18 6.72
C PHE A 94 31.50 -14.64 8.03
N PHE A 95 30.75 -14.87 9.12
CA PHE A 95 31.32 -15.33 10.39
C PHE A 95 31.69 -16.82 10.43
N PHE A 96 31.11 -17.65 9.55
CA PHE A 96 31.33 -19.10 9.53
C PHE A 96 32.25 -19.59 8.38
N LEU A 97 32.51 -18.76 7.36
CA LEU A 97 33.37 -19.11 6.20
C LEU A 97 34.60 -18.20 6.00
N CYS A 98 34.74 -17.12 6.78
CA CYS A 98 36.03 -16.46 7.03
C CYS A 98 36.56 -16.84 8.41
#